data_AF-A0A431LP06-F1
#
_entry.id   AF-A0A431LP06-F1
#
_cell.length_a   1.000
_cell.length_b   1.000
_cell.length_c   1.000
_cell.angle_alpha   90.00
_cell.angle_beta   90.00
_cell.angle_gamma   90.00
#
_symmetry.space_group_name_H-M   'P 1'
#
loop_
_entity.id
_entity.type
_entity.pdbx_description
1 polymer ?
#
loop_
_entity_poly.entity_id
_entity_poly.type
_entity_poly.pdbx_seq_one_letter_code
_entity_poly.pdbx_strand_id
1 'polypeptide(L)'
;MPSFSQKNPVAVERTVAGLCYLSGGLIGLLYIIISRSRSQSMFFRFHFLQSMILVALGILINLTVGIMQNIVGGMLGLLNLGSPGVVLSYITLGIQLIVNAGFLLMIYGMIMAFLGKYAEIPVISPLVRQNMR
;
A
#
# COMPACT_ATOMS: atom_id res chain seq x y z
N MET A 1 13.12 -19.06 14.95
CA MET A 1 12.21 -17.92 14.70
C MET A 1 11.64 -17.50 16.04
N PRO A 2 11.73 -16.23 16.48
CA PRO A 2 11.10 -15.84 17.73
C PRO A 2 9.59 -15.91 17.55
N SER A 3 8.95 -16.79 18.33
CA SER A 3 7.50 -16.89 18.45
C SER A 3 7.00 -15.62 19.13
N PHE A 4 6.35 -14.73 18.38
CA PHE A 4 5.65 -13.57 18.93
C PHE A 4 4.52 -14.08 19.84
N SER A 5 4.76 -14.08 21.15
CA SER A 5 3.74 -14.41 22.15
C SER A 5 2.53 -13.49 21.97
N GLN A 6 1.43 -14.07 21.51
CA GLN A 6 0.18 -13.40 21.16
C GLN A 6 -0.57 -13.00 22.43
N LYS A 7 -0.27 -11.84 23.00
CA LYS A 7 -1.36 -11.07 23.60
C LYS A 7 -2.23 -10.61 22.45
N ASN A 8 -3.50 -11.05 22.43
CA ASN A 8 -4.47 -10.58 21.45
C ASN A 8 -4.43 -9.05 21.39
N PRO A 9 -4.20 -8.44 20.21
CA PRO A 9 -4.15 -6.99 20.10
C PRO A 9 -5.49 -6.40 20.55
N VAL A 10 -5.42 -5.30 21.30
CA VAL A 10 -6.59 -4.62 21.84
C VAL A 10 -7.49 -4.20 20.68
N ALA A 11 -8.82 -4.25 20.86
CA ALA A 11 -9.79 -3.94 19.80
C ALA A 11 -9.51 -2.59 19.11
N VAL A 12 -9.12 -1.57 19.89
CA VAL A 12 -8.74 -0.25 19.36
C VAL A 12 -7.53 -0.35 18.43
N GLU A 13 -6.47 -1.07 18.82
CA GLU A 13 -5.28 -1.25 17.96
C GLU A 13 -5.61 -1.97 16.66
N ARG A 14 -6.48 -2.99 16.72
CA ARG A 14 -6.95 -3.71 15.52
C ARG A 14 -7.69 -2.80 14.56
N THR A 15 -8.60 -1.98 15.08
CA THR A 15 -9.37 -1.03 14.29
C THR A 15 -8.46 0.02 13.67
N VAL A 16 -7.60 0.66 14.46
CA VAL A 16 -6.67 1.69 13.94
C VAL A 16 -5.71 1.08 12.93
N ALA A 17 -5.15 -0.11 13.18
CA ALA A 17 -4.27 -0.81 12.25
C ALA A 17 -4.96 -1.13 10.91
N GLY A 18 -6.23 -1.54 10.93
CA GLY A 18 -6.99 -1.75 9.69
C GLY A 18 -7.31 -0.45 8.95
N LEU A 19 -7.67 0.60 9.69
CA LEU A 19 -7.94 1.92 9.13
C LEU A 19 -6.70 2.55 8.45
N CYS A 20 -5.48 2.20 8.87
CA CYS A 20 -4.25 2.62 8.20
C CYS A 20 -4.25 2.24 6.70
N TYR A 21 -4.85 1.10 6.31
CA TYR A 21 -4.93 0.72 4.90
C TYR A 21 -5.90 1.62 4.10
N LEU A 22 -6.96 2.14 4.72
CA LEU A 22 -7.88 3.05 4.01
C LEU A 22 -7.26 4.44 3.83
N SER A 23 -6.50 4.90 4.82
CA SER A 23 -5.96 6.26 4.83
C SER A 23 -4.51 6.35 4.36
N GLY A 24 -3.90 5.25 3.91
CA GLY A 24 -2.46 5.21 3.59
C GLY A 24 -1.54 5.53 4.77
N GLY A 25 -1.92 5.12 5.98
CA GLY A 25 -1.16 5.36 7.20
C GLY A 25 -1.48 6.67 7.93
N LEU A 26 -2.23 7.60 7.34
CA LEU A 26 -2.57 8.87 8.01
C LEU A 26 -3.28 8.68 9.36
N ILE A 27 -4.24 7.75 9.46
CA ILE A 27 -4.92 7.42 10.72
C ILE A 27 -3.93 6.86 11.75
N GLY A 28 -2.95 6.07 11.31
CA GLY A 28 -1.87 5.59 12.18
C GLY A 28 -0.98 6.71 12.71
N LEU A 29 -0.66 7.72 11.88
CA LEU A 29 0.07 8.91 12.32
C LEU A 29 -0.73 9.69 13.36
N LEU A 30 -2.03 9.93 13.13
CA LEU A 30 -2.90 10.58 14.10
C LEU A 30 -2.96 9.80 15.42
N TYR A 31 -3.06 8.47 15.34
CA TYR A 31 -3.06 7.62 16.52
C TYR A 31 -1.76 7.73 17.32
N ILE A 32 -0.60 7.78 16.66
CA ILE A 32 0.69 7.98 17.34
C ILE A 32 0.73 9.33 18.05
N ILE A 33 0.26 10.41 17.41
CA ILE A 33 0.23 11.76 17.98
C ILE A 33 -0.70 11.82 19.20
N ILE A 34 -1.90 11.27 19.07
CA ILE A 34 -2.95 11.33 20.12
C ILE A 34 -2.60 10.43 21.30
N SER A 35 -2.18 9.20 21.04
CA SER A 35 -1.94 8.21 22.10
C SER A 35 -0.81 8.61 23.05
N ARG A 36 0.08 9.54 22.66
CA ARG A 36 1.28 9.99 23.39
C ARG A 36 2.17 8.85 23.91
N SER A 37 1.91 7.61 23.47
CA SER A 37 2.56 6.41 23.96
C SER A 37 3.87 6.21 23.22
N ARG A 38 4.97 6.07 23.99
CA ARG A 38 6.31 5.82 23.44
C ARG A 38 6.46 4.40 22.88
N SER A 39 5.57 3.48 23.21
CA SER A 39 5.67 2.08 22.77
C SER A 39 4.35 1.64 22.16
N GLN A 40 4.30 1.66 20.83
CA GLN A 40 3.21 1.08 20.06
C GLN A 40 3.44 -0.42 19.92
N SER A 41 2.37 -1.21 19.89
CA SER A 41 2.50 -2.65 19.72
C SER A 41 3.17 -3.00 18.39
N MET A 42 3.94 -4.10 18.38
CA MET A 42 4.56 -4.63 17.15
C MET A 42 3.52 -4.90 16.06
N PHE A 43 2.31 -5.31 16.47
CA PHE A 43 1.17 -5.52 15.59
C PHE A 43 0.76 -4.24 14.87
N PHE A 44 0.52 -3.16 15.62
CA PHE A 44 0.17 -1.87 15.03
C PHE A 44 1.27 -1.36 14.09
N ARG A 45 2.54 -1.40 14.54
CA ARG A 45 3.69 -0.92 13.75
C ARG A 45 3.83 -1.66 12.42
N PHE A 46 3.55 -2.96 12.40
CA PHE A 46 3.58 -3.76 11.18
C PHE A 46 2.54 -3.29 10.17
N HIS A 47 1.26 -3.24 10.54
CA HIS A 47 0.18 -2.86 9.63
C HIS A 47 0.27 -1.39 9.21
N PHE A 48 0.68 -0.51 10.12
CA PHE A 48 0.98 0.89 9.81
C PHE A 48 2.06 1.01 8.74
N LEU A 49 3.23 0.41 8.94
CA LEU A 49 4.33 0.50 7.98
C LEU A 49 3.99 -0.19 6.65
N GLN A 50 3.31 -1.34 6.70
CA GLN A 50 2.85 -2.04 5.50
C GLN A 50 1.91 -1.18 4.66
N SER A 51 0.95 -0.49 5.30
CA SER A 51 0.02 0.41 4.60
C SER A 51 0.74 1.61 3.96
N MET A 52 1.72 2.20 4.65
CA MET A 52 2.53 3.28 4.10
C MET A 52 3.36 2.82 2.89
N ILE A 53 3.99 1.66 2.96
CA ILE A 53 4.78 1.11 1.85
C ILE A 53 3.88 0.84 0.64
N LEU A 54 2.71 0.23 0.85
CA LEU A 54 1.75 -0.06 -0.22
C LEU A 54 1.29 1.22 -0.92
N VAL A 55 0.96 2.27 -0.17
CA VAL A 55 0.58 3.56 -0.77
C VAL A 55 1.75 4.23 -1.47
N ALA A 56 2.94 4.24 -0.86
CA ALA A 56 4.13 4.81 -1.49
C ALA A 56 4.45 4.11 -2.82
N LEU A 57 4.37 2.77 -2.88
CA LEU A 57 4.51 2.01 -4.12
C LEU A 57 3.41 2.35 -5.12
N GLY A 58 2.16 2.45 -4.69
CA GLY A 58 1.05 2.85 -5.56
C GLY A 58 1.25 4.23 -6.19
N ILE A 59 1.74 5.21 -5.42
CA ILE A 59 2.08 6.56 -5.91
C ILE A 59 3.23 6.48 -6.93
N LEU A 60 4.31 5.76 -6.62
CA LEU A 60 5.45 5.61 -7.51
C LEU A 60 5.04 4.97 -8.85
N ILE A 61 4.24 3.91 -8.81
CA ILE A 61 3.73 3.24 -10.03
C ILE A 61 2.91 4.24 -10.86
N ASN A 62 1.97 4.96 -10.26
CA ASN A 62 1.15 5.94 -10.99
C ASN A 62 2.00 7.06 -11.60
N LEU A 63 2.99 7.57 -10.87
CA LEU A 63 3.89 8.61 -11.36
C LEU A 63 4.72 8.12 -12.55
N THR A 64 5.38 6.96 -12.41
CA THR A 64 6.19 6.36 -13.47
C THR A 64 5.34 6.11 -14.72
N VAL A 65 4.13 5.59 -14.54
CA VAL A 65 3.20 5.37 -15.65
C VAL A 65 2.83 6.67 -16.33
N GLY A 66 2.44 7.71 -15.58
CA GLY A 66 2.03 8.99 -16.16
C GLY A 66 3.16 9.60 -17.00
N ILE A 67 4.40 9.52 -16.52
CA ILE A 67 5.59 9.94 -17.29
C ILE A 67 5.71 9.13 -18.59
N MET A 68 5.61 7.80 -18.51
CA MET A 68 5.70 6.94 -19.70
C MET A 68 4.60 7.22 -20.72
N GLN A 69 3.36 7.45 -20.27
CA GLN A 69 2.24 7.80 -21.15
C GLN A 69 2.46 9.12 -21.88
N ASN A 70 2.99 10.13 -21.18
CA ASN A 70 3.31 11.43 -21.79
C ASN A 70 4.43 11.29 -22.84
N ILE A 71 5.48 10.52 -22.55
CA ILE A 71 6.57 10.27 -23.51
C ILE A 71 6.05 9.54 -24.75
N VAL A 72 5.35 8.41 -24.56
CA VAL A 72 4.80 7.61 -25.67
C VAL A 72 3.78 8.41 -26.48
N GLY A 73 2.86 9.11 -25.81
CA GLY A 73 1.87 9.95 -26.47
C GLY A 73 2.50 11.07 -27.29
N GLY A 74 3.52 11.74 -26.74
CA GLY A 74 4.28 12.77 -27.45
C GLY A 74 5.00 12.22 -28.68
N MET A 75 5.67 11.07 -28.56
CA MET A 75 6.38 10.42 -29.67
C MET A 75 5.43 9.99 -30.79
N LEU A 76 4.30 9.37 -30.44
CA LEU A 76 3.30 8.93 -31.43
C LEU A 76 2.67 10.12 -32.17
N GLY A 77 2.40 11.22 -31.45
CA GLY A 77 1.90 12.47 -32.04
C GLY A 77 2.88 13.10 -33.03
N LEU A 78 4.18 13.07 -32.74
CA LEU A 78 5.22 13.61 -33.62
C LEU A 78 5.41 12.78 -34.90
N LEU A 79 5.25 11.45 -34.81
CA LEU A 79 5.48 10.54 -35.94
C LEU A 79 4.23 10.29 -36.79
N ASN A 80 3.06 10.80 -36.38
CA ASN A 80 1.76 10.60 -37.02
C ASN A 80 1.44 9.11 -37.30
N LEU A 81 1.94 8.20 -36.45
CA LEU A 81 1.86 6.73 -36.64
C LEU A 81 0.50 6.14 -36.26
N GLY A 82 -0.59 6.80 -36.64
CA GLY A 82 -1.96 6.42 -36.28
C GLY A 82 -2.46 7.07 -34.99
N SER A 83 -3.73 6.82 -34.67
CA SER A 83 -4.43 7.39 -33.51
C SER A 83 -3.69 7.06 -32.20
N PRO A 84 -3.05 8.05 -31.55
CA PRO A 84 -2.36 7.83 -30.27
C PRO A 84 -3.29 7.25 -29.21
N GLY A 85 -4.60 7.47 -29.35
CA GLY A 85 -5.62 7.01 -28.42
C GLY A 85 -5.72 5.49 -28.29
N VAL A 86 -5.50 4.72 -29.36
CA VAL A 86 -5.66 3.25 -29.28
C VAL A 86 -4.51 2.61 -28.51
N VAL A 87 -3.26 2.96 -28.83
CA VAL A 87 -2.08 2.42 -28.14
C VAL A 87 -2.06 2.85 -26.66
N LEU A 88 -2.35 4.12 -26.37
CA LEU A 88 -2.41 4.61 -25.00
C LEU A 88 -3.54 3.95 -24.19
N SER A 89 -4.65 3.56 -24.83
CA SER A 89 -5.75 2.87 -24.14
C SER A 89 -5.37 1.48 -23.62
N TYR A 90 -4.64 0.68 -24.40
CA TYR A 90 -4.17 -0.64 -23.96
C TYR A 90 -3.14 -0.54 -22.82
N ILE A 91 -2.23 0.43 -22.91
CA ILE A 91 -1.27 0.73 -21.84
C ILE A 91 -2.02 1.10 -20.56
N THR A 92 -2.99 2.01 -20.66
CA THR A 92 -3.81 2.46 -19.53
C THR A 92 -4.58 1.30 -18.89
N LEU A 93 -5.18 0.42 -19.70
CA LEU A 93 -5.94 -0.74 -19.21
C LEU A 93 -5.03 -1.70 -18.44
N GLY A 94 -3.85 -2.02 -18.97
CA GLY A 94 -2.88 -2.90 -18.30
C GLY A 94 -2.46 -2.34 -16.94
N ILE A 95 -2.24 -1.03 -16.84
CA ILE A 95 -1.86 -0.37 -15.57
C ILE A 95 -3.03 -0.35 -14.59
N GLN A 96 -4.26 -0.07 -15.06
CA GLN A 96 -5.43 -0.05 -14.19
C GLN A 96 -5.62 -1.39 -13.48
N LEU A 97 -5.32 -2.50 -14.15
CA LEU A 97 -5.35 -3.84 -13.54
C LEU A 97 -4.34 -3.97 -12.39
N ILE A 98 -3.13 -3.44 -12.56
CA ILE A 98 -2.09 -3.44 -11.51
C ILE A 98 -2.52 -2.59 -10.31
N VAL A 99 -3.06 -1.40 -10.57
CA VAL A 99 -3.56 -0.50 -9.50
C VAL A 99 -4.72 -1.16 -8.75
N ASN A 100 -5.66 -1.78 -9.46
CA ASN A 100 -6.76 -2.51 -8.85
C ASN A 100 -6.28 -3.70 -8.01
N ALA A 101 -5.27 -4.45 -8.48
CA ALA A 101 -4.65 -5.51 -7.69
C ALA A 101 -3.99 -4.97 -6.40
N GLY A 102 -3.32 -3.83 -6.48
CA GLY A 102 -2.79 -3.13 -5.31
C GLY A 102 -3.88 -2.74 -4.31
N PHE A 103 -5.04 -2.28 -4.79
CA PHE A 103 -6.20 -1.97 -3.95
C PHE A 103 -6.76 -3.21 -3.24
N LEU A 104 -6.81 -4.36 -3.92
CA LEU A 104 -7.22 -5.63 -3.29
C LEU A 104 -6.27 -6.05 -2.17
N LEU A 105 -4.95 -5.84 -2.33
CA LEU A 105 -3.96 -6.09 -1.27
C LEU A 105 -4.20 -5.19 -0.04
N MET A 106 -4.65 -3.95 -0.25
CA MET A 106 -5.00 -3.03 0.84
C MET A 106 -6.22 -3.52 1.61
N ILE A 107 -7.26 -3.98 0.91
CA ILE A 107 -8.45 -4.60 1.52
C ILE A 107 -8.06 -5.86 2.30
N TYR A 108 -7.22 -6.73 1.71
CA TYR A 108 -6.72 -7.92 2.39
C TYR A 108 -5.98 -7.58 3.69
N GLY A 109 -5.08 -6.59 3.64
CA GLY A 109 -4.37 -6.10 4.82
C GLY A 109 -5.29 -5.57 5.91
N MET A 110 -6.30 -4.79 5.52
CA MET A 110 -7.33 -4.27 6.42
C MET A 110 -8.11 -5.39 7.12
N ILE A 111 -8.61 -6.37 6.36
CA ILE A 111 -9.38 -7.50 6.91
C ILE A 111 -8.52 -8.29 7.91
N MET A 112 -7.28 -8.59 7.55
CA MET A 112 -6.36 -9.32 8.43
C MET A 112 -6.06 -8.53 9.71
N ALA A 113 -5.87 -7.22 9.60
CA ALA A 113 -5.69 -6.34 10.77
C ALA A 113 -6.93 -6.37 11.69
N PHE A 114 -8.14 -6.31 11.13
CA PHE A 114 -9.37 -6.43 11.90
C PHE A 114 -9.50 -7.80 12.56
N LEU A 115 -9.03 -8.88 11.93
CA LEU A 115 -8.96 -10.21 12.53
C LEU A 115 -7.85 -10.37 13.58
N GLY A 116 -6.98 -9.37 13.76
CA GLY A 116 -5.84 -9.44 14.67
C GLY A 116 -4.70 -10.32 14.16
N LYS A 117 -4.63 -10.58 12.85
CA LYS A 117 -3.62 -11.41 12.19
C LYS A 117 -2.68 -10.56 11.36
N TYR A 118 -1.41 -10.93 11.31
CA TYR A 118 -0.44 -10.30 10.41
C TYR A 118 -0.77 -10.64 8.95
N ALA A 119 -0.85 -9.62 8.09
CA ALA A 119 -1.05 -9.79 6.67
C ALA A 119 0.29 -10.13 5.99
N GLU A 120 0.47 -11.38 5.58
CA GLU A 120 1.64 -11.79 4.78
C GLU A 120 1.38 -11.48 3.31
N ILE A 121 2.09 -10.47 2.80
CA ILE A 121 2.14 -10.10 1.39
C ILE A 121 3.58 -10.40 0.93
N PRO A 122 3.76 -11.16 -0.16
CA PRO A 122 5.10 -11.43 -0.68
C PRO A 122 5.83 -10.12 -1.00
N VAL A 123 7.14 -10.11 -0.83
CA VAL A 123 8.02 -8.93 -0.96
C VAL A 123 7.80 -7.86 0.12
N ILE A 124 6.57 -7.40 0.36
CA ILE A 124 6.29 -6.27 1.26
C ILE A 124 6.42 -6.66 2.73
N SER A 125 5.83 -7.78 3.17
CA SER A 125 5.88 -8.17 4.58
C SER A 125 7.31 -8.47 5.08
N PRO A 126 8.21 -9.10 4.29
CA PRO A 126 9.63 -9.19 4.64
C PRO A 126 10.30 -7.82 4.81
N LEU A 127 10.04 -6.86 3.91
CA LEU A 127 10.59 -5.49 4.01
C LEU A 127 10.13 -4.79 5.29
N VAL A 128 8.83 -4.90 5.62
CA VAL A 128 8.28 -4.36 6.87
C VAL A 128 8.98 -4.98 8.07
N ARG A 129 9.12 -6.31 8.10
CA ARG A 129 9.76 -7.03 9.22
C ARG A 129 11.23 -6.66 9.38
N GLN A 130 11.95 -6.38 8.30
CA GLN A 130 13.35 -5.93 8.36
C GLN A 130 13.49 -4.53 8.97
N ASN A 131 12.57 -3.62 8.66
CA ASN A 131 12.57 -2.24 9.16
C ASN A 131 12.01 -2.10 10.59
N MET A 132 11.50 -3.17 11.19
CA MET A 132 11.03 -3.22 12.57
C MET A 132 12.00 -3.93 13.53
N ARG A 133 13.10 -4.49 13.02
CA ARG A 133 14.20 -5.04 13.84
C ARG A 133 15.02 -3.91 14.43
#